data_AF-A0A553N2S1-F1
#
_entry.id   AF-A0A553N2S1-F1
#
_cell.length_a   1.000
_cell.length_b   1.000
_cell.length_c   1.000
_cell.angle_alpha   90.00
_cell.angle_beta   90.00
_cell.angle_gamma   90.00
#
_symmetry.space_group_name_H-M   'P 1'
#
loop_
_entity.id
_entity.type
_entity.pdbx_description
1 polymer ?
#
loop_
_entity_poly.entity_id
_entity_poly.type
_entity_poly.pdbx_seq_one_letter_code
_entity_poly.pdbx_strand_id
1 'polypeptide(L)'
;MPVNEHNHTVQRGRILPIPADPSLKVDIELMMKKAGNRHLLTVLTYPGAGHLIEPPYTPHFRATNFLQRDMKKKIVMLWGGHTKPHAVAQEDAWEKILAFLNQQLYFSKSSSVKTKL
;
A
#
# COMPACT_ATOMS: atom_id res chain seq x y z
N MET A 1 13.00 -3.84 20.70
CA MET A 1 12.29 -2.77 19.95
C MET A 1 12.79 -1.45 20.50
N PRO A 2 13.16 -0.47 19.66
CA PRO A 2 13.60 0.83 20.14
C PRO A 2 12.47 1.49 20.94
N VAL A 3 12.83 2.16 22.02
CA VAL A 3 11.92 2.89 22.90
C VAL A 3 12.28 4.37 22.81
N ASN A 4 11.30 5.26 22.75
CA ASN A 4 11.55 6.71 22.71
C ASN A 4 11.85 7.30 24.10
N GLU A 5 12.18 8.59 24.15
CA GLU A 5 12.45 9.35 25.39
C GLU A 5 11.28 9.37 26.39
N HIS A 6 10.07 8.99 25.95
CA HIS A 6 8.86 8.89 26.77
C HIS A 6 8.50 7.44 27.14
N ASN A 7 9.46 6.51 27.02
CA ASN A 7 9.29 5.09 27.31
C ASN A 7 8.22 4.37 26.45
N HIS A 8 7.90 4.90 25.27
CA HIS A 8 6.99 4.26 24.31
C HIS A 8 7.75 3.34 23.35
N THR A 9 7.18 2.17 23.05
CA THR A 9 7.78 1.26 22.07
C THR A 9 7.57 1.81 20.66
N VAL A 10 8.64 2.01 19.89
CA VAL A 10 8.57 2.48 18.52
C VAL A 10 8.55 1.29 17.57
N GLN A 11 7.51 1.22 16.74
CA GLN A 11 7.36 0.22 15.69
C GLN A 11 7.47 0.86 14.32
N ARG A 12 8.42 0.36 13.53
CA ARG A 12 8.62 0.73 12.12
C ARG A 12 8.46 -0.54 11.29
N GLY A 13 7.64 -0.48 10.24
CA GLY A 13 7.48 -1.60 9.29
C GLY A 13 6.86 -2.86 9.88
N ARG A 14 6.05 -2.75 10.94
CA ARG A 14 5.45 -3.90 11.65
C ARG A 14 3.95 -3.70 11.85
N ILE A 15 3.19 -3.78 10.76
CA ILE A 15 1.73 -3.82 10.84
C ILE A 15 1.27 -5.05 10.06
N LEU A 16 1.37 -6.19 10.75
CA LEU A 16 0.92 -7.52 10.31
C LEU A 16 1.53 -7.99 8.96
N PRO A 17 1.38 -9.26 8.52
CA PRO A 17 2.44 -10.07 7.92
C PRO A 17 2.76 -9.68 6.48
N ILE A 18 3.36 -8.52 6.28
CA ILE A 18 4.27 -8.29 5.16
C ILE A 18 5.65 -8.44 5.78
N PRO A 19 6.37 -9.53 5.47
CA PRO A 19 7.67 -9.79 6.05
C PRO A 19 8.60 -8.58 5.91
N ALA A 20 9.19 -8.17 7.03
CA ALA A 20 10.22 -7.13 7.04
C ALA A 20 11.51 -7.60 6.35
N ASP A 21 11.64 -8.91 6.15
CA ASP A 21 12.68 -9.54 5.35
C ASP A 21 12.41 -9.31 3.84
N PRO A 22 13.29 -8.60 3.12
CA PRO A 22 13.18 -8.40 1.67
C PRO A 22 13.11 -9.70 0.87
N SER A 23 13.63 -10.81 1.41
CA SER A 23 13.58 -12.14 0.77
C SER A 23 12.22 -12.85 0.94
N LEU A 24 11.44 -12.45 1.94
CA LEU A 24 10.06 -12.91 2.18
C LEU A 24 9.02 -11.91 1.68
N LYS A 25 9.44 -10.70 1.24
CA LYS A 25 8.68 -9.92 0.28
C LYS A 25 8.69 -10.71 -1.01
N VAL A 26 7.70 -11.59 -1.13
CA VAL A 26 7.32 -12.21 -2.39
C VAL A 26 7.37 -11.12 -3.46
N ASP A 27 8.39 -11.19 -4.32
CA ASP A 27 8.51 -10.28 -5.44
C ASP A 27 7.39 -10.67 -6.42
N ILE A 28 6.24 -10.03 -6.26
CA ILE A 28 5.05 -10.24 -7.09
C ILE A 28 5.43 -10.05 -8.57
N GLU A 29 6.38 -9.15 -8.89
CA GLU A 29 6.85 -9.01 -10.26
C GLU A 29 7.59 -10.27 -10.73
N LEU A 30 8.50 -10.81 -9.91
CA LEU A 30 9.19 -12.06 -10.23
C LEU A 30 8.21 -13.22 -10.39
N MET A 31 7.22 -13.34 -9.50
CA MET A 31 6.20 -14.39 -9.57
C MET A 31 5.32 -14.26 -10.81
N MET A 32 4.82 -13.06 -11.10
CA MET A 32 4.01 -12.80 -12.29
C MET A 32 4.81 -13.01 -13.58
N LYS A 33 6.10 -12.67 -13.58
CA LYS A 33 7.01 -12.93 -14.70
C LYS A 33 7.21 -14.43 -14.92
N LYS A 34 7.46 -15.21 -13.87
CA LYS A 34 7.59 -16.67 -13.96
C LYS A 34 6.31 -17.34 -14.47
N ALA A 35 5.14 -16.79 -14.13
CA ALA A 35 3.84 -17.29 -14.60
C ALA A 35 3.46 -16.83 -16.02
N GLY A 36 4.28 -16.02 -16.71
CA GLY A 36 3.94 -15.45 -18.03
C GLY A 36 2.93 -14.29 -17.99
N ASN A 37 2.48 -13.90 -16.80
CA ASN A 37 1.42 -12.91 -16.57
C ASN A 37 1.95 -11.50 -16.29
N ARG A 38 3.23 -11.21 -16.59
CA ARG A 38 3.84 -9.90 -16.34
C ARG A 38 3.05 -8.75 -16.95
N HIS A 39 2.45 -8.97 -18.12
CA HIS A 39 1.65 -7.97 -18.83
C HIS A 39 0.36 -7.55 -18.09
N LEU A 40 -0.07 -8.33 -17.09
CA LEU A 40 -1.22 -8.01 -16.23
C LEU A 40 -0.83 -7.19 -14.99
N LEU A 41 0.47 -7.00 -14.74
CA LEU A 41 0.99 -6.29 -13.58
C LEU A 41 1.44 -4.88 -13.96
N THR A 42 0.91 -3.88 -13.27
CA THR A 42 1.43 -2.51 -13.28
C THR A 42 1.90 -2.15 -11.87
N VAL A 43 3.15 -1.70 -11.74
CA VAL A 43 3.73 -1.30 -10.46
C VAL A 43 3.90 0.21 -10.42
N LEU A 44 3.37 0.84 -9.38
CA LEU A 44 3.47 2.27 -9.13
C LEU A 44 4.35 2.50 -7.90
N THR A 45 5.34 3.38 -8.03
CA THR A 45 6.23 3.74 -6.92
C THR A 45 6.15 5.23 -6.67
N TYR A 46 5.89 5.62 -5.42
CA TYR A 46 5.80 7.02 -5.00
C TYR A 46 6.92 7.36 -4.01
N PRO A 47 8.08 7.85 -4.50
CA PRO A 47 9.18 8.23 -3.63
C PRO A 47 8.76 9.30 -2.61
N GLY A 48 9.08 9.06 -1.34
CA GLY A 48 8.77 10.01 -0.27
C GLY A 48 7.33 9.98 0.23
N ALA A 49 6.46 9.11 -0.29
CA ALA A 49 5.17 8.82 0.30
C ALA A 49 5.31 7.88 1.52
N GLY A 50 4.42 8.05 2.50
CA GLY A 50 4.29 7.15 3.65
C GLY A 50 3.55 5.87 3.29
N HIS A 51 3.42 4.98 4.28
CA HIS A 51 2.81 3.67 4.11
C HIS A 51 1.30 3.72 3.82
N LEU A 52 0.58 4.69 4.38
CA LEU A 52 -0.88 4.80 4.31
C LEU A 52 -1.29 5.68 3.11
N ILE A 53 -1.37 5.11 1.90
CA ILE A 53 -1.94 5.81 0.74
C ILE A 53 -3.47 5.78 0.84
N GLU A 54 -4.03 6.81 1.49
CA GLU A 54 -5.47 7.00 1.69
C GLU A 54 -6.13 7.74 0.51
N PRO A 55 -7.48 7.90 0.49
CA PRO A 55 -8.14 8.72 -0.52
C PRO A 55 -7.61 10.17 -0.57
N PRO A 56 -7.77 10.87 -1.70
CA PRO A 56 -7.27 12.23 -1.86
C PRO A 56 -7.73 13.18 -0.75
N TYR A 57 -6.85 14.11 -0.37
CA TYR A 57 -7.07 15.10 0.68
C TYR A 57 -7.18 14.53 2.11
N THR A 58 -6.95 13.23 2.30
CA THR A 58 -6.83 12.65 3.65
C THR A 58 -5.57 13.16 4.34
N PRO A 59 -5.66 13.68 5.59
CA PRO A 59 -4.48 14.19 6.30
C PRO A 59 -3.36 13.16 6.42
N HIS A 60 -2.12 13.60 6.14
CA HIS A 60 -0.93 12.76 6.27
C HIS A 60 -0.51 12.58 7.72
N PHE A 61 -0.46 11.33 8.20
CA PHE A 61 0.04 11.00 9.54
C PHE A 61 1.36 10.25 9.46
N ARG A 62 2.46 10.91 9.82
CA ARG A 62 3.81 10.29 9.84
C ARG A 62 3.99 9.28 10.97
N ALA A 63 3.27 9.48 12.06
CA ALA A 63 3.29 8.62 13.23
C ALA A 63 1.94 8.68 13.95
N THR A 64 1.54 7.59 14.60
CA THR A 64 0.38 7.57 15.50
C THR A 64 0.70 6.78 16.76
N ASN A 65 0.01 7.13 17.85
CA ASN A 65 0.13 6.44 19.13
C ASN A 65 -1.02 5.44 19.28
N PHE A 66 -0.69 4.19 19.55
CA PHE A 66 -1.66 3.14 19.86
C PHE A 66 -1.43 2.61 21.27
N LEU A 67 -2.52 2.32 21.96
CA LEU A 67 -2.47 1.59 23.22
C LEU A 67 -2.72 0.11 22.93
N GLN A 68 -1.69 -0.73 23.12
CA GLN A 68 -1.90 -2.17 23.08
C GLN A 68 -2.59 -2.57 24.38
N ARG A 69 -3.90 -2.83 24.30
CA ARG A 69 -4.78 -3.06 25.46
C ARG A 69 -4.25 -4.19 26.36
N ASP A 70 -3.77 -5.28 25.78
CA ASP A 70 -3.31 -6.46 26.54
C ASP A 70 -2.05 -6.19 27.37
N MET A 71 -1.18 -5.29 26.90
CA MET A 71 0.09 -5.00 27.58
C MET A 71 0.10 -3.65 28.31
N LYS A 72 -0.99 -2.85 28.22
CA LYS A 72 -1.05 -1.45 28.65
C LYS A 72 0.15 -0.60 28.17
N LYS A 73 0.75 -0.98 27.03
CA LYS A 73 1.93 -0.30 26.47
C LYS A 73 1.50 0.66 25.37
N LYS A 74 2.05 1.88 25.42
CA LYS A 74 1.96 2.84 24.32
C LYS A 74 2.97 2.46 23.25
N ILE A 75 2.47 2.33 22.04
CA ILE A 75 3.24 1.99 20.85
C ILE A 75 3.13 3.17 19.89
N VAL A 76 4.27 3.65 19.41
CA VAL A 76 4.34 4.64 18.34
C VAL A 76 4.53 3.89 17.04
N MET A 77 3.55 3.95 16.14
CA MET A 77 3.69 3.41 14.79
C MET A 77 4.20 4.49 13.86
N LEU A 78 5.29 4.21 13.17
CA LEU A 78 5.90 5.11 12.19
C LEU A 78 5.46 4.70 10.78
N TRP A 79 4.64 5.55 10.17
CA TRP A 79 4.10 5.37 8.82
C TRP A 79 5.00 5.97 7.74
N GLY A 80 5.90 6.88 8.12
CA GLY A 80 6.83 7.52 7.18
C GLY A 80 6.18 8.57 6.28
N GLY A 81 6.86 8.95 5.21
CA GLY A 81 6.39 9.92 4.23
C GLY A 81 6.60 11.40 4.57
N HIS A 82 6.60 12.25 3.54
CA HIS A 82 6.56 13.70 3.63
C HIS A 82 5.22 14.22 3.08
N THR A 83 4.69 15.29 3.68
CA THR A 83 3.33 15.78 3.40
C THR A 83 3.05 16.01 1.91
N LYS A 84 3.89 16.79 1.23
CA LYS A 84 3.69 17.11 -0.20
C LYS A 84 3.73 15.88 -1.12
N PRO A 85 4.81 15.06 -1.14
CA PRO A 85 4.83 13.88 -2.02
C PRO A 85 3.79 12.83 -1.63
N HIS A 86 3.37 12.78 -0.36
CA HIS A 86 2.31 11.87 0.05
C HIS A 86 0.93 12.31 -0.48
N ALA A 87 0.59 13.59 -0.41
CA ALA A 87 -0.65 14.11 -0.99
C ALA A 87 -0.72 13.86 -2.51
N VAL A 88 0.37 14.13 -3.23
CA VAL A 88 0.47 13.83 -4.67
C VAL A 88 0.27 12.34 -4.94
N ALA A 89 0.84 11.46 -4.10
CA ALA A 89 0.66 10.02 -4.24
C ALA A 89 -0.79 9.58 -3.99
N GLN A 90 -1.50 10.18 -3.05
CA GLN A 90 -2.91 9.89 -2.78
C GLN A 90 -3.79 10.25 -3.99
N GLU A 91 -3.60 11.44 -4.56
CA GLU A 91 -4.32 11.89 -5.76
C GLU A 91 -4.06 10.97 -6.96
N ASP A 92 -2.79 10.73 -7.26
CA ASP A 92 -2.36 9.95 -8.43
C ASP A 92 -2.76 8.46 -8.32
N ALA A 93 -2.64 7.86 -7.13
CA ALA A 93 -3.03 6.48 -6.89
C ALA A 93 -4.55 6.29 -6.98
N TRP A 94 -5.32 7.24 -6.45
CA TRP A 94 -6.78 7.18 -6.49
C TRP A 94 -7.31 7.14 -7.92
N GLU A 95 -6.81 8.05 -8.78
CA GLU A 95 -7.16 8.07 -10.19
C GLU A 95 -6.83 6.73 -10.89
N LYS A 96 -5.65 6.16 -10.62
CA LYS A 96 -5.21 4.90 -11.23
C LYS A 96 -6.01 3.70 -10.75
N ILE A 97 -6.40 3.65 -9.47
CA ILE A 97 -7.26 2.60 -8.94
C ILE A 97 -8.63 2.66 -9.62
N LEU A 98 -9.22 3.85 -9.74
CA LEU A 98 -10.51 4.02 -10.41
C LEU A 98 -10.44 3.63 -11.89
N ALA A 99 -9.41 4.08 -12.61
CA ALA A 99 -9.20 3.72 -14.01
C ALA A 99 -9.06 2.20 -14.20
N PHE A 100 -8.25 1.55 -13.35
CA PHE A 100 -8.06 0.10 -13.35
C PHE A 100 -9.39 -0.64 -13.10
N LEU A 101 -10.11 -0.29 -12.03
CA LEU A 101 -11.38 -0.93 -11.71
C LEU A 101 -12.41 -0.72 -12.81
N ASN A 102 -12.45 0.46 -13.42
CA ASN A 102 -13.37 0.75 -14.51
C ASN A 102 -13.09 -0.14 -15.74
N GLN A 103 -11.82 -0.23 -16.14
CA GLN A 103 -11.37 -1.08 -17.25
C GLN A 103 -11.69 -2.56 -17.02
N GLN A 104 -11.40 -3.08 -15.82
CA GLN A 104 -11.54 -4.51 -15.52
C GLN A 104 -12.98 -4.94 -15.25
N LEU A 105 -13.81 -4.07 -14.65
CA LEU A 105 -15.18 -4.44 -14.24
C LEU A 105 -16.24 -4.10 -15.29
N TYR A 106 -16.07 -3.01 -16.05
CA TYR A 106 -17.11 -2.51 -16.97
C TYR A 106 -16.76 -2.69 -18.45
N PHE A 107 -15.50 -2.47 -18.84
CA PHE A 107 -15.12 -2.56 -20.26
C PHE A 107 -14.76 -3.97 -20.74
N SER A 108 -14.34 -4.86 -19.83
CA SER A 108 -14.00 -6.27 -20.11
C SER A 108 -15.20 -7.13 -20.53
N LYS A 109 -16.44 -6.74 -20.22
CA LYS A 109 -17.65 -7.56 -20.51
C LYS A 109 -18.17 -7.47 -21.94
N SER A 110 -17.54 -6.72 -22.84
CA SER A 110 -18.09 -6.45 -24.19
C SER A 110 -17.65 -7.43 -25.30
N SER A 111 -16.74 -8.39 -25.03
CA SER A 111 -16.15 -9.23 -26.08
C SER A 111 -16.55 -10.72 -26.06
N SER A 112 -17.70 -11.08 -25.48
CA SER A 112 -18.20 -12.47 -25.53
C SER A 112 -19.66 -12.59 -25.96
N VAL A 113 -20.06 -11.98 -27.09
CA VAL A 113 -21.17 -12.52 -27.92
C VAL A 113 -20.99 -12.11 -29.40
N LYS A 114 -20.12 -12.81 -30.14
CA LYS A 114 -20.23 -13.14 -31.60
C LYS A 114 -19.28 -14.34 -31.77
N THR A 115 -19.67 -15.55 -32.16
CA THR A 115 -20.28 -15.95 -33.45
C THR A 115 -20.52 -17.47 -33.42
N LYS A 116 -21.68 -17.94 -33.88
CA LYS A 116 -21.82 -19.04 -34.85
C LYS A 116 -23.26 -19.09 -35.37
N LEU A 117 -23.42 -18.57 -36.59
CA LEU A 117 -24.41 -19.05 -37.55
C LEU A 117 -23.89 -20.38 -38.13
#